data_AF-A0A960XAM1-F1
#
_entry.id   AF-A0A960XAM1-F1
#
_cell.length_a   1.000
_cell.length_b   1.000
_cell.length_c   1.000
_cell.angle_alpha   90.00
_cell.angle_beta   90.00
_cell.angle_gamma   90.00
#
_symmetry.space_group_name_H-M   'P 1'
#
loop_
_entity.id
_entity.type
_entity.pdbx_description
1 polymer ?
#
loop_
_entity_poly.entity_id
_entity_poly.type
_entity_poly.pdbx_seq_one_letter_code
_entity_poly.pdbx_strand_id
1 'polypeptide(L)'
;MKRFFSLLLLGLMSLFSSKGVAARLDSASHGMLSNPEYSKYIEVQCYLVDRKQLGELFSEEKAIISQLPNDKLPLDDVYLLVRCRNKGNYRAFGTLNCFIPNRRDPIPLEVNMMNGNMKGYHDSVLQIHYGVSRSNKDVPKINCEWDCLYTM
;
A
#
# COMPACT_ATOMS: atom_id res chain seq x y z
N MET A 1 -43.13 -39.44 33.69
CA MET A 1 -42.35 -38.19 33.70
C MET A 1 -40.89 -38.42 33.28
N LYS A 2 -40.57 -38.66 31.99
CA LYS A 2 -39.15 -38.78 31.54
C LYS A 2 -38.87 -38.41 30.06
N ARG A 3 -39.78 -37.73 29.34
CA ARG A 3 -39.58 -37.46 27.90
C ARG A 3 -39.74 -36.01 27.41
N PHE A 4 -40.08 -35.07 28.29
CA PHE A 4 -40.27 -33.66 27.87
C PHE A 4 -39.04 -32.76 28.07
N PHE A 5 -37.98 -33.23 28.72
CA PHE A 5 -36.80 -32.41 29.01
C PHE A 5 -35.73 -32.39 27.91
N SER A 6 -35.84 -33.25 26.88
CA SER A 6 -34.82 -33.37 25.83
C SER A 6 -35.00 -32.37 24.68
N LEU A 7 -36.23 -31.90 24.43
CA LEU A 7 -36.52 -31.01 23.30
C LEU A 7 -36.26 -29.53 23.60
N LEU A 8 -36.24 -29.13 24.88
CA LEU A 8 -35.93 -27.75 25.26
C LEU A 8 -34.43 -27.43 25.17
N LEU A 9 -33.55 -28.45 25.25
CA LEU A 9 -32.11 -28.27 25.19
C LEU A 9 -31.57 -28.08 23.76
N LEU A 10 -32.28 -28.57 22.75
CA LEU A 10 -31.90 -28.43 21.33
C LEU A 10 -32.35 -27.08 20.72
N GLY A 11 -33.38 -26.43 21.28
CA GLY A 11 -33.84 -25.11 20.81
C GLY A 11 -32.99 -23.93 21.30
N LEU A 12 -32.18 -24.11 22.35
CA LEU A 12 -31.31 -23.06 22.90
C LEU A 12 -29.95 -22.95 22.19
N MET A 13 -29.53 -23.99 21.45
CA MET A 13 -28.28 -23.95 20.67
C MET A 13 -28.45 -23.22 19.33
N SER A 14 -29.66 -23.09 18.80
CA SER A 14 -29.92 -22.37 17.54
C SER A 14 -30.01 -20.84 17.70
N LEU A 15 -30.11 -20.33 18.92
CA LEU A 15 -30.12 -18.88 19.21
C LEU A 15 -28.72 -18.27 19.42
N PHE A 16 -27.68 -19.11 19.43
CA PHE A 16 -26.28 -18.69 19.25
C PHE A 16 -25.82 -18.89 17.81
N SER A 17 -26.74 -18.78 16.84
CA SER A 17 -26.37 -18.26 15.53
C SER A 17 -26.02 -16.79 15.74
N SER A 18 -24.84 -16.54 16.31
CA SER A 18 -24.18 -15.26 16.18
C SER A 18 -24.18 -15.00 14.69
N LYS A 19 -24.99 -14.02 14.27
CA LYS A 19 -24.69 -13.26 13.08
C LYS A 19 -23.19 -13.02 13.21
N GLY A 20 -22.41 -13.65 12.34
CA GLY A 20 -21.00 -13.38 12.20
C GLY A 20 -20.91 -11.92 11.85
N VAL A 21 -21.01 -11.07 12.86
CA VAL A 21 -20.48 -9.73 12.84
C VAL A 21 -19.02 -10.04 12.58
N ALA A 22 -18.63 -9.94 11.32
CA ALA A 22 -17.25 -9.69 10.94
C ALA A 22 -16.91 -8.42 11.72
N ALA A 23 -16.54 -8.61 12.99
CA ALA A 23 -16.02 -7.59 13.85
C ALA A 23 -14.84 -7.11 13.05
N ARG A 24 -14.98 -5.89 12.52
CA ARG A 24 -13.89 -5.14 11.93
C ARG A 24 -12.72 -5.35 12.88
N LEU A 25 -11.77 -6.18 12.43
CA LEU A 25 -10.53 -6.42 13.13
C LEU A 25 -9.95 -5.02 13.31
N ASP A 26 -10.03 -4.55 14.55
CA ASP A 26 -9.72 -3.20 14.98
C ASP A 26 -8.33 -2.80 14.47
N SER A 27 -8.09 -1.52 14.20
CA SER A 27 -6.81 -1.02 13.68
C SER A 27 -5.63 -1.45 14.59
N ALA A 28 -5.89 -1.67 15.89
CA ALA A 28 -4.94 -2.26 16.84
C ALA A 28 -4.54 -3.71 16.52
N SER A 29 -5.47 -4.55 16.07
CA SER A 29 -5.20 -5.93 15.65
C SER A 29 -4.43 -6.01 14.33
N HIS A 30 -4.64 -5.02 13.45
CA HIS A 30 -3.86 -4.82 12.24
C HIS A 30 -2.41 -4.39 12.55
N GLY A 31 -2.16 -3.68 13.65
CA GLY A 31 -0.80 -3.41 14.11
C GLY A 31 -0.06 -4.67 14.59
N MET A 32 -0.73 -5.57 15.33
CA MET A 32 -0.12 -6.79 15.88
C MET A 32 0.20 -7.85 14.81
N LEU A 33 -0.41 -7.77 13.63
CA LEU A 33 -0.14 -8.66 12.50
C LEU A 33 0.86 -8.07 11.50
N SER A 34 1.30 -6.82 11.70
CA SER A 34 2.32 -6.20 10.87
C SER A 34 3.68 -6.87 11.10
N ASN A 35 4.43 -7.07 10.03
CA ASN A 35 5.77 -7.62 9.96
C ASN A 35 6.72 -6.59 9.31
N PRO A 36 7.01 -5.48 10.01
CA PRO A 36 7.83 -4.40 9.46
C PRO A 36 9.27 -4.85 9.12
N GLU A 37 9.80 -5.85 9.82
CA GLU A 37 11.12 -6.45 9.57
C GLU A 37 11.25 -7.10 8.19
N TYR A 38 10.12 -7.45 7.57
CA TYR A 38 10.10 -8.00 6.22
C TYR A 38 10.39 -6.95 5.14
N SER A 39 10.33 -5.66 5.47
CA SER A 39 10.58 -4.55 4.52
C SER A 39 11.94 -4.65 3.83
N LYS A 40 12.97 -5.22 4.47
CA LYS A 40 14.30 -5.47 3.86
C LYS A 40 14.26 -6.38 2.63
N TYR A 41 13.20 -7.15 2.45
CA TYR A 41 12.99 -8.01 1.28
C TYR A 41 12.17 -7.34 0.18
N ILE A 42 11.72 -6.10 0.40
CA ILE A 42 10.93 -5.34 -0.57
C ILE A 42 11.78 -4.18 -1.06
N GLU A 43 12.07 -4.20 -2.36
CA GLU A 43 12.65 -3.05 -3.03
C GLU A 43 11.55 -2.05 -3.35
N VAL A 44 11.72 -0.80 -2.93
CA VAL A 44 10.77 0.29 -3.16
C VAL A 44 11.48 1.39 -3.94
N GLN A 45 10.88 1.80 -5.05
CA GLN A 45 11.31 2.97 -5.82
C GLN A 45 10.15 3.97 -5.87
N CYS A 46 10.41 5.21 -5.51
CA CYS A 46 9.40 6.26 -5.43
C CYS A 46 9.81 7.41 -6.38
N TYR A 47 8.89 7.86 -7.22
CA TYR A 47 9.12 8.93 -8.20
C TYR A 47 7.97 9.95 -8.23
N LEU A 48 8.29 11.22 -8.43
CA LEU A 48 7.36 12.21 -8.98
C LEU A 48 7.55 12.28 -10.48
N VAL A 49 6.50 12.00 -11.23
CA VAL A 49 6.51 11.91 -12.69
C VAL A 49 5.36 12.70 -13.28
N ASP A 50 5.50 13.06 -14.56
CA ASP A 50 4.39 13.60 -15.33
C ASP A 50 3.59 12.49 -16.03
N ARG A 51 2.46 12.87 -16.64
CA ARG A 51 1.61 11.96 -17.40
C ARG A 51 2.32 11.31 -18.59
N LYS A 52 3.29 11.99 -19.20
CA LYS A 52 4.02 11.48 -20.37
C LYS A 52 4.90 10.29 -19.97
N GLN A 53 5.68 10.43 -18.90
CA GLN A 53 6.50 9.35 -18.36
C GLN A 53 5.67 8.15 -17.92
N LEU A 54 4.49 8.38 -17.31
CA LEU A 54 3.57 7.28 -17.00
C LEU A 54 3.06 6.58 -18.26
N GLY A 55 2.72 7.34 -19.30
CA GLY A 55 2.31 6.78 -20.59
C GLY A 55 3.38 5.87 -21.16
N GLU A 56 4.62 6.35 -21.25
CA GLU A 56 5.78 5.59 -21.72
C GLU A 56 6.00 4.32 -20.90
N LEU A 57 5.90 4.40 -19.56
CA LEU A 57 6.04 3.26 -18.65
C LEU A 57 5.07 2.10 -18.97
N PHE A 58 3.80 2.43 -19.24
CA PHE A 58 2.76 1.43 -19.46
C PHE A 58 2.62 1.02 -20.93
N SER A 59 3.22 1.75 -21.87
CA SER A 59 3.18 1.40 -23.30
C SER A 59 4.45 0.72 -23.81
N GLU A 60 5.61 0.94 -23.20
CA GLU A 60 6.89 0.44 -23.71
C GLU A 60 7.51 -0.62 -22.79
N GLU A 61 7.93 -1.75 -23.37
CA GLU A 61 8.51 -2.88 -22.62
C GLU A 61 9.82 -2.52 -21.88
N LYS A 62 10.53 -1.48 -22.34
CA LYS A 62 11.85 -1.08 -21.83
C LYS A 62 11.89 0.38 -21.35
N ALA A 63 10.74 0.96 -21.02
CA ALA A 63 10.69 2.31 -20.48
C ALA A 63 11.57 2.45 -19.22
N ILE A 64 12.41 3.48 -19.22
CA ILE A 64 13.25 3.83 -18.07
C ILE A 64 12.61 5.04 -17.40
N ILE A 65 12.21 4.88 -16.14
CA ILE A 65 11.70 5.98 -15.33
C ILE A 65 12.85 6.65 -14.60
N SER A 66 12.86 7.98 -14.63
CA SER A 66 13.79 8.82 -13.89
C SER A 66 13.05 9.91 -13.15
N GLN A 67 13.58 10.28 -11.97
CA GLN A 67 13.02 11.36 -11.17
C GLN A 67 13.28 12.70 -11.87
N LEU A 68 12.22 13.43 -12.20
CA LEU A 68 12.33 14.79 -12.71
C LEU A 68 12.70 15.76 -11.58
N PRO A 69 13.52 16.79 -11.84
CA PRO A 69 13.68 17.92 -10.94
C PRO A 69 12.34 18.65 -10.72
N ASN A 70 12.15 19.26 -9.56
CA ASN A 70 10.90 19.94 -9.21
C ASN A 70 10.50 21.05 -10.21
N ASP A 71 11.46 21.76 -10.81
CA ASP A 71 11.20 22.82 -11.78
C ASP A 71 10.77 22.30 -13.17
N LYS A 72 10.95 21.00 -13.42
CA LYS A 72 10.50 20.30 -14.64
C LYS A 72 9.14 19.63 -14.50
N LEU A 73 8.64 19.46 -13.27
CA LEU A 73 7.32 18.88 -13.03
C LEU A 73 6.20 19.87 -13.42
N PRO A 74 5.15 19.44 -14.16
CA PRO A 74 3.95 20.26 -14.38
C PRO A 74 3.27 20.59 -13.05
N LEU A 75 2.57 21.73 -12.91
CA LEU A 75 1.97 22.09 -11.60
C LEU A 75 0.72 21.26 -11.28
N ASP A 76 -0.09 20.96 -12.30
CA ASP A 76 -1.42 20.37 -12.12
C ASP A 76 -1.48 18.88 -12.49
N ASP A 77 -0.36 18.31 -12.94
CA ASP A 77 -0.31 16.98 -13.57
C ASP A 77 0.89 16.16 -13.08
N VAL A 78 1.12 16.19 -11.77
CA VAL A 78 2.16 15.38 -11.11
C VAL A 78 1.54 14.13 -10.51
N TYR A 79 2.25 13.02 -10.68
CA TYR A 79 1.90 11.74 -10.11
C TYR A 79 3.02 11.22 -9.23
N LEU A 80 2.64 10.70 -8.07
CA LEU A 80 3.49 9.83 -7.26
C LEU A 80 3.39 8.42 -7.83
N LEU A 81 4.50 7.95 -8.40
CA LEU A 81 4.69 6.57 -8.83
C LEU A 81 5.50 5.83 -7.77
N VAL A 82 4.93 4.78 -7.21
CA VAL A 82 5.62 3.86 -6.30
C VAL A 82 5.71 2.50 -6.97
N ARG A 83 6.93 1.98 -7.05
CA ARG A 83 7.25 0.69 -7.64
C ARG A 83 7.79 -0.22 -6.55
N CYS A 84 7.09 -1.30 -6.27
CA CYS A 84 7.48 -2.26 -5.25
C CYS A 84 7.84 -3.61 -5.88
N ARG A 85 8.96 -4.20 -5.46
CA ARG A 85 9.36 -5.54 -5.86
C ARG A 85 9.70 -6.37 -4.64
N ASN A 86 8.89 -7.39 -4.40
CA ASN A 86 9.10 -8.34 -3.32
C ASN A 86 10.09 -9.44 -3.74
N LYS A 87 11.29 -9.41 -3.15
CA LYS A 87 12.36 -10.40 -3.35
C LYS A 87 12.34 -11.51 -2.28
N GLY A 88 11.46 -11.44 -1.30
CA GLY A 88 11.34 -12.47 -0.28
C GLY A 88 10.36 -13.58 -0.68
N ASN A 89 10.21 -14.57 0.19
CA ASN A 89 9.44 -15.78 -0.11
C ASN A 89 7.94 -15.68 0.13
N TYR A 90 7.51 -14.79 1.03
CA TYR A 90 6.11 -14.61 1.41
C TYR A 90 5.42 -13.62 0.49
N ARG A 91 4.10 -13.75 0.37
CA ARG A 91 3.29 -12.68 -0.20
C ARG A 91 3.29 -11.50 0.78
N ALA A 92 3.23 -10.29 0.27
CA ALA A 92 3.26 -9.10 1.11
C ALA A 92 2.32 -7.99 0.61
N PHE A 93 1.71 -7.24 1.52
CA PHE A 93 0.83 -6.10 1.23
C PHE A 93 0.78 -5.16 2.43
N GLY A 94 0.26 -3.95 2.25
CA GLY A 94 0.09 -3.03 3.37
C GLY A 94 0.03 -1.58 2.94
N THR A 95 0.33 -0.67 3.86
CA THR A 95 0.30 0.77 3.61
C THR A 95 1.71 1.33 3.70
N LEU A 96 2.11 2.04 2.65
CA LEU A 96 3.40 2.72 2.54
C LEU A 96 3.18 4.24 2.66
N ASN A 97 3.81 4.85 3.65
CA ASN A 97 3.84 6.30 3.82
C ASN A 97 4.95 6.90 2.96
N CYS A 98 4.57 7.80 2.05
CA CYS A 98 5.48 8.50 1.15
C CYS A 98 5.68 9.94 1.60
N PHE A 99 6.92 10.30 1.98
CA PHE A 99 7.31 11.61 2.45
C PHE A 99 7.89 12.44 1.30
N ILE A 100 7.06 13.33 0.76
CA ILE A 100 7.48 14.28 -0.28
C ILE A 100 8.04 15.54 0.39
N PRO A 101 9.21 16.06 -0.04
CA PRO A 101 9.75 17.31 0.49
C PRO A 101 8.75 18.47 0.43
N ASN A 102 8.72 19.31 1.47
CA ASN A 102 7.81 20.46 1.60
C ASN A 102 6.32 20.12 1.84
N ARG A 103 5.96 18.84 2.01
CA ARG A 103 4.66 18.46 2.58
C ARG A 103 4.79 18.25 4.08
N ARG A 104 3.74 18.62 4.82
CA ARG A 104 3.67 18.41 6.26
C ARG A 104 3.42 16.94 6.61
N ASP A 105 2.46 16.34 5.92
CA ASP A 105 1.98 14.99 6.21
C ASP A 105 2.38 14.03 5.08
N PRO A 106 2.75 12.77 5.41
CA PRO A 106 3.03 11.76 4.40
C PRO A 106 1.78 11.44 3.60
N ILE A 107 1.99 10.95 2.39
CA ILE A 107 0.92 10.42 1.56
C ILE A 107 0.86 8.90 1.79
N PRO A 108 -0.21 8.38 2.42
CA PRO A 108 -0.38 6.94 2.54
C PRO A 108 -0.76 6.36 1.18
N LEU A 109 -0.12 5.24 0.82
CA LEU A 109 -0.38 4.50 -0.39
C LEU A 109 -0.62 3.03 -0.05
N GLU A 110 -1.79 2.51 -0.41
CA GLU A 110 -2.08 1.08 -0.29
C GLU A 110 -1.32 0.30 -1.37
N VAL A 111 -0.45 -0.60 -0.93
CA VAL A 111 0.25 -1.55 -1.79
C VAL A 111 -0.50 -2.88 -1.75
N ASN A 112 -1.08 -3.23 -2.89
CA ASN A 112 -1.80 -4.48 -3.07
C ASN A 112 -0.89 -5.71 -2.90
N MET A 113 -1.49 -6.88 -2.76
CA MET A 113 -0.78 -8.14 -2.57
C MET A 113 0.25 -8.43 -3.66
N MET A 114 1.51 -8.37 -3.25
CA MET A 114 2.68 -8.75 -4.02
C MET A 114 3.01 -10.21 -3.76
N ASN A 115 3.20 -10.99 -4.81
CA ASN A 115 3.70 -12.36 -4.67
C ASN A 115 5.15 -12.36 -4.14
N GLY A 116 5.58 -13.47 -3.54
CA GLY A 116 7.00 -13.70 -3.24
C GLY A 116 7.81 -13.88 -4.52
N ASN A 117 9.12 -13.61 -4.45
CA ASN A 117 10.09 -13.85 -5.52
C ASN A 117 9.73 -13.21 -6.87
N MET A 118 9.25 -11.96 -6.84
CA MET A 118 8.88 -11.22 -8.05
C MET A 118 10.09 -10.92 -8.94
N LYS A 119 9.92 -11.13 -10.25
CA LYS A 119 10.91 -10.74 -11.27
C LYS A 119 10.83 -9.26 -11.64
N GLY A 120 9.61 -8.69 -11.63
CA GLY A 120 9.34 -7.29 -11.98
C GLY A 120 8.80 -6.49 -10.81
N TYR A 121 8.52 -5.22 -11.07
CA TYR A 121 7.86 -4.31 -10.13
C TYR A 121 6.34 -4.41 -10.24
N HIS A 122 5.67 -4.21 -9.11
CA HIS A 122 4.27 -3.80 -9.06
C HIS A 122 4.23 -2.28 -8.93
N ASP A 123 3.52 -1.63 -9.85
CA ASP A 123 3.47 -0.18 -9.95
C ASP A 123 2.14 0.34 -9.40
N SER A 124 2.21 1.34 -8.53
CA SER A 124 1.07 2.04 -7.92
C SER A 124 1.22 3.53 -8.22
N VAL A 125 0.13 4.16 -8.66
CA VAL A 125 0.14 5.54 -9.15
C VAL A 125 -0.94 6.34 -8.43
N LEU A 126 -0.56 7.50 -7.92
CA LEU A 126 -1.49 8.44 -7.28
C LEU A 126 -1.24 9.85 -7.82
N GLN A 127 -2.28 10.53 -8.28
CA GLN A 127 -2.17 11.94 -8.65
C GLN A 127 -1.97 12.80 -7.41
N ILE A 128 -1.02 13.74 -7.45
CA ILE A 128 -0.78 14.69 -6.37
C ILE A 128 -1.06 16.11 -6.85
N HIS A 129 -1.92 16.83 -6.13
CA HIS A 129 -2.33 18.19 -6.52
C HIS A 129 -1.49 19.30 -5.86
N TYR A 130 -0.63 18.95 -4.89
CA TYR A 130 0.14 19.93 -4.12
C TYR A 130 1.39 19.28 -3.49
N GLY A 131 2.34 20.13 -3.10
CA GLY A 131 3.56 19.73 -2.39
C GLY A 131 4.84 19.71 -3.23
N VAL A 132 4.77 20.13 -4.50
CA VAL A 132 5.95 20.33 -5.34
C VAL A 132 6.26 21.82 -5.41
N SER A 133 7.43 22.21 -4.90
CA SER A 133 7.89 23.60 -4.96
C SER A 133 8.88 23.80 -6.11
N ARG A 134 8.47 24.54 -7.14
CA ARG A 134 9.35 24.89 -8.29
C ARG A 134 10.48 25.86 -7.93
N SER A 135 10.40 26.54 -6.79
CA SER A 135 11.51 27.39 -6.33
C SER A 135 12.74 26.57 -5.96
N ASN A 136 12.55 25.30 -5.62
CA ASN A 136 13.62 24.34 -5.45
C ASN A 136 13.90 23.66 -6.80
N LYS A 137 15.15 23.68 -7.28
CA LYS A 137 15.57 23.03 -8.54
C LYS A 137 16.15 21.64 -8.32
N ASP A 138 16.20 21.18 -7.08
CA ASP A 138 16.73 19.87 -6.75
C ASP A 138 15.79 18.76 -7.21
N VAL A 139 16.39 17.59 -7.41
CA VAL A 139 15.68 16.32 -7.55
C VAL A 139 15.04 15.99 -6.20
N PRO A 140 13.70 15.91 -6.11
CA PRO A 140 13.03 15.63 -4.84
C PRO A 140 13.42 14.24 -4.35
N LYS A 141 13.87 14.17 -3.09
CA LYS A 141 14.13 12.89 -2.40
C LYS A 141 12.87 12.47 -1.67
N ILE A 142 12.19 11.47 -2.21
CA ILE A 142 11.00 10.88 -1.59
C ILE A 142 11.48 9.76 -0.66
N ASN A 143 11.20 9.87 0.62
CA ASN A 143 11.43 8.79 1.57
C ASN A 143 10.14 7.98 1.69
N CYS A 144 10.27 6.66 1.82
CA CYS A 144 9.14 5.75 1.85
C CYS A 144 9.30 4.83 3.07
N GLU A 145 8.30 4.80 3.95
CA GLU A 145 8.31 3.99 5.18
C GLU A 145 7.01 3.18 5.27
N TRP A 146 7.09 1.92 5.67
CA TRP A 146 5.90 1.09 5.84
C TRP A 146 5.19 1.47 7.15
N ASP A 147 3.94 1.90 7.04
CA ASP A 147 3.06 2.09 8.20
C ASP A 147 2.61 0.72 8.73
N CYS A 148 2.18 -0.14 7.81
CA CYS A 148 1.87 -1.54 8.07
C CYS A 148 2.33 -2.42 6.91
N LEU A 149 2.91 -3.58 7.21
CA LEU A 149 3.37 -4.53 6.22
C LEU A 149 3.00 -5.95 6.63
N TYR A 150 2.03 -6.54 5.95
CA TYR A 150 1.55 -7.89 6.23
C TYR A 150 2.25 -8.91 5.35
N THR A 151 2.43 -10.12 5.88
CA THR A 151 3.02 -11.25 5.15
C THR A 151 2.19 -12.52 5.29
N MET A 152 2.15 -13.32 4.22
CA MET A 152 1.45 -14.62 4.16
C MET A 152 2.26 -15.68 3.43
#